data_AF-A0A7C9RFP4-F1
#
_entry.id   AF-A0A7C9RFP4-F1
#
_cell.length_a   1.000
_cell.length_b   1.000
_cell.length_c   1.000
_cell.angle_alpha   90.00
_cell.angle_beta   90.00
_cell.angle_gamma   90.00
#
_symmetry.space_group_name_H-M   'P 1'
#
loop_
_entity.id
_entity.type
_entity.pdbx_description
1 polymer ?
#
loop_
_entity_poly.entity_id
_entity_poly.type
_entity_poly.pdbx_seq_one_letter_code
_entity_poly.pdbx_strand_id
1 'polypeptide(L)'
;MSDDNDLDELARELELDDGKQAAGRHTHEEARVIAGFEEIVKFVDEHGHAPQHGESRDIFERLYAVRLERLRTLALFRPLLEPLDKHGLLGPVTEHAAVSEERLDDEALLDELEMDADEIAGDDVTKLKHVKPRAEVRAAEEIGERKKCDNFQFFEPLFDAIREDIKNGLRKTRRYAKMAGIKQGEFFIVGGQMAYIDKVGEEFETEYERRDSRLRVIYDNGTESDILLRSLQRALHRDEAGRRITDPVAGPLFTEADDGE
;
A
#
# COMPACT_ATOMS: atom_id res chain seq x y z
N MET A 1 -46.04 28.01 23.61
CA MET A 1 -46.78 27.57 22.41
C MET A 1 -46.01 28.14 21.23
N SER A 2 -45.86 27.34 20.17
CA SER A 2 -44.99 27.52 19.01
C SER A 2 -43.57 27.00 19.25
N ASP A 3 -43.34 25.74 18.87
CA ASP A 3 -42.10 25.19 18.26
C ASP A 3 -42.34 23.71 17.87
N ASP A 4 -43.54 23.37 17.40
CA ASP A 4 -43.87 22.04 16.82
C ASP A 4 -44.13 22.15 15.30
N ASN A 5 -44.19 23.36 14.76
CA ASN A 5 -44.57 23.61 13.37
C ASN A 5 -43.37 23.63 12.41
N ASP A 6 -42.14 23.78 12.93
CA ASP A 6 -40.91 23.82 12.12
C ASP A 6 -40.42 22.42 11.74
N LEU A 7 -40.75 21.40 12.55
CA LEU A 7 -40.37 20.01 12.29
C LEU A 7 -41.19 19.39 11.14
N ASP A 8 -42.49 19.74 11.07
CA ASP A 8 -43.37 19.32 9.97
C ASP A 8 -43.07 20.06 8.66
N GLU A 9 -42.55 21.28 8.73
CA GLU A 9 -42.13 22.05 7.55
C GLU A 9 -40.80 21.52 6.98
N LEU A 10 -39.83 21.21 7.85
CA LEU A 10 -38.59 20.52 7.47
C LEU A 10 -38.84 19.12 6.90
N ALA A 11 -39.85 18.39 7.41
CA ALA A 11 -40.23 17.08 6.88
C ALA A 11 -40.78 17.15 5.44
N ARG A 12 -41.49 18.23 5.11
CA ARG A 12 -41.98 18.48 3.74
C ARG A 12 -40.87 18.98 2.80
N GLU A 13 -39.89 19.71 3.33
CA GLU A 13 -38.73 20.16 2.53
C GLU A 13 -37.75 19.00 2.23
N LEU A 14 -37.79 17.93 3.02
CA LEU A 14 -37.06 16.68 2.76
C LEU A 14 -37.76 15.73 1.79
N GLU A 15 -38.99 16.02 1.36
CA GLU A 15 -39.64 15.35 0.21
C GLU A 15 -39.02 15.86 -1.11
N LEU A 16 -37.71 15.72 -1.21
CA LEU A 16 -36.97 15.77 -2.46
C LEU A 16 -37.56 14.72 -3.39
N ASP A 17 -38.31 15.22 -4.35
CA ASP A 17 -38.77 14.63 -5.59
C ASP A 17 -37.79 13.54 -6.10
N ASP A 18 -37.99 12.30 -5.66
CA ASP A 18 -37.41 11.10 -6.26
C ASP A 18 -38.15 10.82 -7.58
N GLY A 19 -37.97 11.74 -8.53
CA GLY A 19 -38.34 11.60 -9.93
C GLY A 19 -37.48 10.55 -10.65
N LYS A 20 -37.41 9.32 -10.13
CA LYS A 20 -36.93 8.14 -10.88
C LYS A 20 -37.93 7.00 -10.75
N GLN A 21 -38.78 6.95 -11.76
CA GLN A 21 -39.70 5.87 -12.08
C GLN A 21 -39.03 4.48 -12.03
N ALA A 22 -39.71 3.56 -11.33
CA ALA A 22 -39.70 2.10 -11.49
C ALA A 22 -38.45 1.27 -11.05
N ALA A 23 -37.98 1.42 -9.82
CA ALA A 23 -37.05 0.46 -9.19
C ALA A 23 -37.77 -0.78 -8.60
N GLY A 24 -38.51 -1.53 -9.41
CA GLY A 24 -39.31 -2.67 -8.93
C GLY A 24 -39.45 -3.86 -9.87
N ARG A 25 -38.60 -3.99 -10.90
CA ARG A 25 -38.75 -5.05 -11.92
C ARG A 25 -37.54 -5.96 -12.11
N HIS A 26 -36.38 -5.62 -11.55
CA HIS A 26 -35.13 -6.34 -11.83
C HIS A 26 -34.47 -6.86 -10.57
N THR A 27 -33.98 -8.10 -10.63
CA THR A 27 -33.13 -8.67 -9.58
C THR A 27 -31.80 -7.89 -9.50
N HIS A 28 -31.07 -8.01 -8.39
CA HIS A 28 -29.77 -7.35 -8.24
C HIS A 28 -28.78 -7.77 -9.35
N GLU A 29 -28.87 -9.02 -9.80
CA GLU A 29 -28.09 -9.55 -10.91
C GLU A 29 -28.47 -8.88 -12.24
N GLU A 30 -29.77 -8.80 -12.54
CA GLU A 30 -30.29 -8.12 -13.73
C GLU A 30 -29.92 -6.64 -13.77
N ALA A 31 -30.03 -5.93 -12.64
CA ALA A 31 -29.63 -4.52 -12.54
C ALA A 31 -28.13 -4.32 -12.84
N ARG A 32 -27.28 -5.24 -12.35
CA ARG A 32 -25.84 -5.23 -12.65
C ARG A 32 -25.56 -5.51 -14.12
N VAL A 33 -26.32 -6.41 -14.74
CA VAL A 33 -26.22 -6.72 -16.17
C VAL A 33 -26.64 -5.52 -17.02
N ILE A 34 -27.75 -4.86 -16.69
CA ILE A 34 -28.24 -3.65 -17.35
C ILE A 34 -27.20 -2.54 -17.30
N ALA A 35 -26.75 -2.15 -16.10
CA ALA A 35 -25.78 -1.07 -15.94
C ALA A 35 -24.50 -1.32 -16.72
N GLY A 36 -24.01 -2.58 -16.71
CA GLY A 36 -22.83 -2.96 -17.47
C GLY A 36 -23.02 -2.91 -18.99
N PHE A 37 -24.22 -3.17 -19.49
CA PHE A 37 -24.51 -3.06 -20.91
C PHE A 37 -24.71 -1.59 -21.33
N GLU A 38 -25.29 -0.75 -20.49
CA GLU A 38 -25.40 0.69 -20.73
C GLU A 38 -24.04 1.36 -20.86
N GLU A 39 -23.05 0.96 -20.07
CA GLU A 39 -21.66 1.43 -20.22
C GLU A 39 -21.08 1.05 -21.60
N ILE A 40 -21.36 -0.16 -22.08
CA ILE A 40 -20.92 -0.61 -23.41
C ILE A 40 -21.63 0.22 -24.50
N VAL A 41 -22.92 0.51 -24.35
CA VAL A 41 -23.66 1.36 -25.31
C VAL A 41 -23.09 2.78 -25.33
N LYS A 42 -22.79 3.36 -24.17
CA LYS A 42 -22.13 4.69 -24.08
C LYS A 42 -20.76 4.69 -24.73
N PHE A 43 -19.96 3.65 -24.52
CA PHE A 43 -18.67 3.50 -25.18
C PHE A 43 -18.83 3.54 -26.71
N VAL A 44 -19.82 2.83 -27.26
CA VAL A 44 -20.11 2.82 -28.70
C VAL A 44 -20.63 4.17 -29.18
N ASP A 45 -21.47 4.86 -28.41
CA ASP A 45 -21.94 6.21 -28.73
C ASP A 45 -20.76 7.21 -28.83
N GLU A 46 -19.75 7.07 -27.97
CA GLU A 46 -18.58 7.95 -27.93
C GLU A 46 -17.52 7.61 -28.99
N HIS A 47 -17.23 6.31 -29.20
CA HIS A 47 -16.11 5.84 -30.03
C HIS A 47 -16.54 5.39 -31.43
N GLY A 48 -17.85 5.20 -31.66
CA GLY A 48 -18.42 4.82 -32.96
C GLY A 48 -18.12 3.38 -33.39
N HIS A 49 -17.51 2.56 -32.53
CA HIS A 49 -17.26 1.14 -32.79
C HIS A 49 -17.52 0.28 -31.56
N ALA A 50 -17.85 -1.00 -31.79
CA ALA A 50 -17.96 -1.99 -30.72
C ALA A 50 -16.60 -2.18 -30.00
N PRO A 51 -16.58 -2.38 -28.68
CA PRO A 51 -15.35 -2.69 -27.96
C PRO A 51 -14.69 -3.96 -28.52
N GLN A 52 -13.37 -3.97 -28.66
CA GLN A 52 -12.65 -5.15 -29.16
C GLN A 52 -11.47 -5.52 -28.27
N HIS A 53 -11.05 -6.77 -28.40
CA HIS A 53 -9.89 -7.28 -27.69
C HIS A 53 -8.59 -6.73 -28.29
N GLY A 54 -7.58 -6.48 -27.44
CA GLY A 54 -6.23 -6.14 -27.88
C GLY A 54 -5.38 -5.49 -26.79
N GLU A 55 -4.13 -5.93 -26.61
CA GLU A 55 -3.21 -5.42 -25.59
C GLU A 55 -2.85 -3.94 -25.79
N SER A 56 -2.93 -3.44 -27.03
CA SER A 56 -2.69 -2.03 -27.37
C SER A 56 -3.89 -1.11 -27.13
N ARG A 57 -5.00 -1.64 -26.61
CA ARG A 57 -6.25 -0.89 -26.38
C ARG A 57 -6.41 -0.51 -24.92
N ASP A 58 -7.26 0.49 -24.70
CA ASP A 58 -7.54 0.97 -23.36
C ASP A 58 -8.09 -0.14 -22.45
N ILE A 59 -7.83 0.00 -21.14
CA ILE A 59 -8.21 -0.99 -20.13
C ILE A 59 -9.74 -1.16 -20.11
N PHE A 60 -10.50 -0.06 -20.24
CA PHE A 60 -11.96 -0.12 -20.23
C PHE A 60 -12.52 -0.74 -21.51
N GLU A 61 -11.94 -0.45 -22.67
CA GLU A 61 -12.35 -1.10 -23.93
C GLU A 61 -12.17 -2.61 -23.86
N ARG A 62 -11.04 -3.09 -23.33
CA ARG A 62 -10.82 -4.54 -23.13
C ARG A 62 -11.84 -5.15 -22.18
N LEU A 63 -12.16 -4.47 -21.08
CA LEU A 63 -13.17 -4.94 -20.12
C LEU A 63 -14.56 -5.02 -20.78
N TYR A 64 -14.93 -3.99 -21.56
CA TYR A 64 -16.19 -3.95 -22.29
C TYR A 64 -16.27 -5.01 -23.38
N ALA A 65 -15.16 -5.32 -24.06
CA ALA A 65 -15.10 -6.39 -25.06
C ALA A 65 -15.38 -7.77 -24.45
N VAL A 66 -14.72 -8.10 -23.33
CA VAL A 66 -14.96 -9.36 -22.59
C VAL A 66 -16.40 -9.43 -22.11
N ARG A 67 -16.93 -8.33 -21.56
CA ARG A 67 -18.29 -8.28 -21.05
C ARG A 67 -19.32 -8.45 -22.15
N LEU A 68 -19.16 -7.77 -23.29
CA LEU A 68 -20.05 -7.91 -24.45
C LEU A 68 -20.04 -9.34 -24.99
N GLU A 69 -18.86 -9.97 -25.08
CA GLU A 69 -18.74 -11.37 -25.50
C GLU A 69 -19.50 -12.31 -24.55
N ARG A 70 -19.35 -12.13 -23.24
CA ARG A 70 -20.10 -12.93 -22.25
C ARG A 70 -21.62 -12.71 -22.34
N LEU A 71 -22.07 -11.47 -22.53
CA LEU A 71 -23.50 -11.16 -22.71
C LEU A 71 -24.06 -11.78 -24.01
N ARG A 72 -23.26 -11.90 -25.07
CA ARG A 72 -23.66 -12.61 -26.30
C ARG A 72 -23.82 -14.11 -26.06
N THR A 73 -22.98 -14.71 -25.23
CA THR A 73 -23.05 -16.15 -24.89
C THR A 73 -24.20 -16.50 -23.95
N LEU A 74 -24.56 -15.61 -23.03
CA LEU A 74 -25.62 -15.85 -22.05
C LEU A 74 -26.99 -15.47 -22.62
N ALA A 75 -27.66 -16.44 -23.26
CA ALA A 75 -28.97 -16.24 -23.87
C ALA A 75 -30.05 -15.73 -22.88
N LEU A 76 -29.90 -16.04 -21.58
CA LEU A 76 -30.84 -15.64 -20.51
C LEU A 76 -31.07 -14.13 -20.42
N PHE A 77 -30.03 -13.32 -20.65
CA PHE A 77 -30.12 -11.86 -20.48
C PHE A 77 -30.45 -11.10 -21.77
N ARG A 78 -30.54 -11.78 -22.92
CA ARG A 78 -30.89 -11.15 -24.20
C ARG A 78 -32.23 -10.40 -24.19
N PRO A 79 -33.38 -10.98 -23.74
CA PRO A 79 -34.66 -10.26 -23.77
C PRO A 79 -34.67 -9.01 -22.88
N LEU A 80 -33.80 -8.99 -21.86
CA LEU A 80 -33.63 -7.88 -20.94
C LEU A 80 -32.75 -6.76 -21.52
N LEU A 81 -31.80 -7.11 -22.40
CA LEU A 81 -30.87 -6.17 -23.02
C LEU A 81 -31.32 -5.69 -24.42
N GLU A 82 -32.20 -6.43 -25.10
CA GLU A 82 -32.76 -6.06 -26.40
C GLU A 82 -33.34 -4.63 -26.45
N PRO A 83 -34.12 -4.16 -25.45
CA PRO A 83 -34.64 -2.78 -25.46
C PRO A 83 -33.55 -1.70 -25.34
N LEU A 84 -32.38 -2.06 -24.84
CA LEU A 84 -31.24 -1.16 -24.63
C LEU A 84 -30.24 -1.20 -25.79
N ASP A 85 -30.33 -2.21 -26.66
CA ASP A 85 -29.38 -2.44 -27.76
C ASP A 85 -29.67 -1.57 -28.99
N LYS A 86 -29.29 -0.29 -28.91
CA LYS A 86 -29.46 0.68 -30.00
C LYS A 86 -28.59 0.40 -31.23
N HIS A 87 -27.44 -0.27 -31.03
CA HIS A 87 -26.39 -0.45 -32.04
C HIS A 87 -26.32 -1.89 -32.59
N GLY A 88 -27.24 -2.76 -32.17
CA GLY A 88 -27.25 -4.17 -32.60
C GLY A 88 -26.04 -4.96 -32.10
N LEU A 89 -25.51 -4.62 -30.94
CA LEU A 89 -24.32 -5.20 -30.32
C LEU A 89 -24.52 -6.67 -29.94
N LEU A 90 -25.74 -7.12 -29.65
CA LEU A 90 -26.02 -8.50 -29.26
C LEU A 90 -25.95 -9.48 -30.44
N GLY A 91 -25.93 -8.97 -31.68
CA GLY A 91 -25.81 -9.77 -32.91
C GLY A 91 -27.06 -10.62 -33.22
N PRO A 92 -27.09 -11.34 -34.36
CA PRO A 92 -28.20 -12.20 -34.71
C PRO A 92 -28.38 -13.33 -33.69
N VAL A 93 -29.63 -13.75 -33.48
CA VAL A 93 -29.97 -14.93 -32.68
C VAL A 93 -29.45 -16.17 -33.42
N THR A 94 -28.22 -16.57 -33.15
CA THR A 94 -27.79 -17.93 -33.44
C THR A 94 -28.42 -18.83 -32.40
N GLU A 95 -29.36 -19.69 -32.81
CA GLU A 95 -30.01 -20.71 -31.96
C GLU A 95 -29.04 -21.79 -31.43
N HIS A 96 -27.73 -21.53 -31.36
CA HIS A 96 -26.72 -22.50 -30.99
C HIS A 96 -25.84 -21.93 -29.88
N ALA A 97 -26.39 -22.00 -28.68
CA ALA A 97 -25.83 -22.75 -27.57
C ALA A 97 -26.83 -22.62 -26.42
N ALA A 98 -27.83 -23.49 -26.40
CA ALA A 98 -28.28 -23.97 -25.10
C ALA A 98 -27.03 -24.64 -24.51
N VAL A 99 -26.20 -23.87 -23.81
CA VAL A 99 -25.35 -24.42 -22.78
C VAL A 99 -26.37 -25.09 -21.88
N SER A 100 -26.42 -26.41 -21.95
CA SER A 100 -27.14 -27.18 -20.97
C SER A 100 -26.70 -26.60 -19.64
N GLU A 101 -27.65 -26.05 -18.89
CA GLU A 101 -27.54 -26.04 -17.44
C GLU A 101 -27.53 -27.52 -17.02
N GLU A 102 -26.46 -28.24 -17.36
CA GLU A 102 -25.93 -29.21 -16.43
C GLU A 102 -25.60 -28.34 -15.23
N ARG A 103 -26.58 -28.26 -14.32
CA ARG A 103 -26.34 -27.93 -12.94
C ARG A 103 -25.33 -28.98 -12.48
N LEU A 104 -24.06 -28.69 -12.73
CA LEU A 104 -22.95 -29.43 -12.17
C LEU A 104 -23.25 -29.43 -10.67
N ASP A 105 -23.35 -30.64 -10.12
CA ASP A 105 -23.55 -30.83 -8.70
C ASP A 105 -22.45 -30.05 -7.97
N ASP A 106 -22.80 -29.35 -6.88
CA ASP A 106 -21.82 -28.56 -6.13
C ASP A 106 -20.66 -29.44 -5.67
N GLU A 107 -20.92 -30.73 -5.45
CA GLU A 107 -19.94 -31.77 -5.11
C GLU A 107 -19.02 -32.12 -6.30
N ALA A 108 -19.54 -32.18 -7.53
CA ALA A 108 -18.73 -32.39 -8.74
C ALA A 108 -17.87 -31.17 -9.10
N LEU A 109 -18.36 -29.96 -8.81
CA LEU A 109 -17.58 -28.73 -8.96
C LEU A 109 -16.44 -28.66 -7.93
N LEU A 110 -16.68 -29.13 -6.70
CA LEU A 110 -15.65 -29.24 -5.67
C LEU A 110 -14.56 -30.22 -6.08
N ASP A 111 -14.93 -31.39 -6.60
CA ASP A 111 -13.97 -32.40 -7.07
C ASP A 111 -13.08 -31.88 -8.20
N GLU A 112 -13.62 -31.11 -9.16
CA GLU A 112 -12.84 -30.49 -10.25
C GLU A 112 -11.91 -29.37 -9.72
N LEU A 113 -12.31 -28.66 -8.66
CA LEU A 113 -11.49 -27.65 -7.98
C LEU A 113 -10.41 -28.27 -7.07
N GLU A 114 -10.62 -29.50 -6.59
CA GLU A 114 -9.67 -30.27 -5.79
C GLU A 114 -8.58 -30.97 -6.63
N MET A 115 -8.65 -30.88 -7.96
CA MET A 115 -7.56 -31.34 -8.82
C MET A 115 -6.35 -30.39 -8.73
N ASP A 116 -5.39 -30.83 -7.92
CA ASP A 116 -3.99 -30.42 -7.84
C ASP A 116 -3.71 -28.93 -7.63
N ALA A 117 -4.05 -28.46 -6.42
CA ALA A 117 -3.43 -27.25 -5.82
C ALA A 117 -1.88 -27.32 -5.78
N ASP A 118 -1.30 -28.51 -5.95
CA ASP A 118 0.14 -28.73 -6.04
C ASP A 118 0.74 -28.46 -7.44
N GLU A 119 -0.06 -28.46 -8.53
CA GLU A 119 0.44 -28.14 -9.88
C GLU A 119 0.43 -26.63 -10.20
N ILE A 120 -0.34 -25.82 -9.47
CA ILE A 120 -0.32 -24.34 -9.54
C ILE A 120 0.71 -23.75 -8.54
N ALA A 121 1.75 -24.50 -8.19
CA ALA A 121 2.79 -24.08 -7.24
C ALA A 121 3.79 -23.01 -7.77
N GLY A 122 3.45 -22.29 -8.84
CA GLY A 122 4.25 -21.17 -9.35
C GLY A 122 3.87 -19.81 -8.75
N ASP A 123 2.59 -19.59 -8.48
CA ASP A 123 2.06 -18.28 -8.07
C ASP A 123 0.90 -18.45 -7.07
N ASP A 124 1.27 -18.89 -5.86
CA ASP A 124 0.38 -18.93 -4.70
C ASP A 124 -0.17 -17.52 -4.41
N VAL A 125 -1.44 -17.31 -4.73
CA VAL A 125 -2.16 -16.03 -4.57
C VAL A 125 -2.27 -15.59 -3.11
N THR A 126 -2.04 -16.49 -2.16
CA THR A 126 -1.97 -16.16 -0.73
C THR A 126 -0.63 -15.56 -0.32
N LYS A 127 0.40 -15.70 -1.16
CA LYS A 127 1.73 -15.13 -0.95
C LYS A 127 1.84 -13.79 -1.66
N LEU A 128 1.78 -12.72 -0.87
CA LEU A 128 2.05 -11.37 -1.34
C LEU A 128 3.52 -11.25 -1.78
N LYS A 129 3.79 -11.31 -3.09
CA LYS A 129 5.14 -11.20 -3.67
C LYS A 129 5.63 -9.75 -3.81
N HIS A 130 4.71 -8.80 -3.99
CA HIS A 130 5.03 -7.40 -4.30
C HIS A 130 4.73 -6.42 -3.16
N VAL A 131 4.31 -6.92 -2.00
CA VAL A 131 3.96 -6.09 -0.85
C VAL A 131 4.95 -6.37 0.27
N LYS A 132 5.42 -5.30 0.93
CA LYS A 132 6.29 -5.44 2.10
C LYS A 132 5.60 -6.33 3.14
N PRO A 133 6.29 -7.33 3.70
CA PRO A 133 5.77 -8.15 4.79
C PRO A 133 5.20 -7.26 5.90
N ARG A 134 4.07 -7.65 6.51
CA ARG A 134 3.46 -6.89 7.63
C ARG A 134 4.42 -6.58 8.78
N ALA A 135 5.42 -7.45 8.98
CA ALA A 135 6.49 -7.23 9.96
C ALA A 135 7.36 -6.01 9.60
N GLU A 136 7.69 -5.83 8.32
CA GLU A 136 8.42 -4.66 7.83
C GLU A 136 7.56 -3.40 7.83
N VAL A 137 6.27 -3.52 7.53
CA VAL A 137 5.32 -2.39 7.61
C VAL A 137 5.23 -1.87 9.05
N ARG A 138 5.04 -2.76 10.03
CA ARG A 138 5.02 -2.38 11.46
C ARG A 138 6.36 -1.82 11.93
N ALA A 139 7.48 -2.35 11.43
CA ALA A 139 8.80 -1.80 11.75
C ALA A 139 8.97 -0.39 11.16
N ALA A 140 8.46 -0.14 9.96
CA ALA A 140 8.46 1.19 9.34
C ALA A 140 7.54 2.17 10.09
N GLU A 141 6.35 1.74 10.51
CA GLU A 141 5.45 2.54 11.36
C GLU A 141 6.11 2.88 12.71
N GLU A 142 6.82 1.94 13.34
CA GLU A 142 7.53 2.17 14.61
C GLU A 142 8.73 3.15 14.46
N ILE A 143 9.31 3.23 13.26
CA ILE A 143 10.40 4.15 12.88
C ILE A 143 9.85 5.50 12.33
N GLY A 144 8.53 5.71 12.37
CA GLY A 144 7.90 6.93 11.87
C GLY A 144 8.01 7.08 10.34
N GLU A 145 7.10 7.87 9.77
CA GLU A 145 7.14 8.17 8.34
C GLU A 145 8.40 8.97 7.99
N ARG A 146 9.21 8.41 7.09
CA ARG A 146 10.39 9.09 6.54
C ARG A 146 9.95 10.17 5.57
N LYS A 147 10.47 11.38 5.76
CA LYS A 147 10.27 12.53 4.88
C LYS A 147 11.55 12.86 4.16
N LYS A 148 11.46 13.57 3.04
CA LYS A 148 12.66 14.09 2.36
C LYS A 148 13.34 15.13 3.27
N CYS A 149 14.66 15.06 3.40
CA CYS A 149 15.42 16.06 4.14
C CYS A 149 15.83 17.20 3.20
N ASP A 150 15.21 18.38 3.38
CA ASP A 150 15.50 19.54 2.51
C ASP A 150 16.93 20.07 2.68
N ASN A 151 17.52 19.86 3.86
CA ASN A 151 18.85 20.34 4.24
C ASN A 151 19.94 19.27 4.12
N PHE A 152 19.71 18.21 3.33
CA PHE A 152 20.63 17.06 3.28
C PHE A 152 22.05 17.42 2.81
N GLN A 153 22.21 18.45 1.98
CA GLN A 153 23.51 18.94 1.49
C GLN A 153 24.51 19.27 2.61
N PHE A 154 24.02 19.62 3.81
CA PHE A 154 24.89 19.90 4.97
C PHE A 154 25.35 18.63 5.68
N PHE A 155 24.62 17.53 5.52
CA PHE A 155 24.87 16.25 6.18
C PHE A 155 25.57 15.23 5.28
N GLU A 156 25.40 15.33 3.96
CA GLU A 156 26.10 14.54 2.94
C GLU A 156 27.61 14.41 3.20
N PRO A 157 28.39 15.49 3.40
CA PRO A 157 29.83 15.37 3.66
C PRO A 157 30.16 14.64 4.96
N LEU A 158 29.27 14.66 5.95
CA LEU A 158 29.46 13.90 7.19
C LEU A 158 29.32 12.40 6.94
N PHE A 159 28.32 11.99 6.15
CA PHE A 159 28.14 10.57 5.82
C PHE A 159 29.32 10.05 4.98
N ASP A 160 29.82 10.84 4.04
CA ASP A 160 30.97 10.45 3.22
C ASP A 160 32.25 10.33 4.04
N ALA A 161 32.52 11.28 4.94
CA ALA A 161 33.65 11.18 5.86
C ALA A 161 33.57 9.92 6.73
N ILE A 162 32.38 9.58 7.24
CA ILE A 162 32.19 8.36 8.04
C ILE A 162 32.39 7.09 7.21
N ARG A 163 31.94 7.06 5.95
CA ARG A 163 32.19 5.92 5.04
C ARG A 163 33.68 5.72 4.78
N GLU A 164 34.41 6.82 4.53
CA GLU A 164 35.87 6.78 4.39
C GLU A 164 36.57 6.33 5.67
N ASP A 165 36.17 6.85 6.83
CA ASP A 165 36.71 6.47 8.14
C ASP A 165 36.52 4.97 8.43
N ILE A 166 35.36 4.41 8.10
CA ILE A 166 35.08 2.98 8.26
C ILE A 166 35.94 2.16 7.29
N LYS A 167 36.08 2.61 6.03
CA LYS A 167 36.90 1.95 5.01
C LYS A 167 38.38 1.95 5.37
N ASN A 168 38.87 3.04 5.95
CA ASN A 168 40.24 3.22 6.42
C ASN A 168 40.48 2.59 7.81
N GLY A 169 39.44 2.04 8.45
CA GLY A 169 39.52 1.40 9.77
C GLY A 169 39.69 2.36 10.95
N LEU A 170 39.57 3.67 10.74
CA LEU A 170 39.62 4.72 11.76
C LEU A 170 38.41 4.64 12.70
N ARG A 171 37.26 4.24 12.16
CA ARG A 171 36.03 3.96 12.91
C ARG A 171 35.64 2.50 12.79
N LYS A 172 35.04 1.96 13.85
CA LYS A 172 34.54 0.59 13.89
C LYS A 172 33.05 0.57 14.14
N THR A 173 32.34 -0.34 13.47
CA THR A 173 30.94 -0.62 13.76
C THR A 173 30.85 -1.70 14.83
N ARG A 174 30.20 -1.40 15.96
CA ARG A 174 29.95 -2.37 17.05
C ARG A 174 28.46 -2.63 17.19
N ARG A 175 28.08 -3.83 17.64
CA ARG A 175 26.67 -4.13 17.94
C ARG A 175 26.18 -3.21 19.05
N TYR A 176 24.96 -2.70 18.91
CA TYR A 176 24.36 -1.83 19.92
C TYR A 176 24.05 -2.62 21.20
N ALA A 177 24.58 -2.17 22.35
CA ALA A 177 24.38 -2.82 23.64
C ALA A 177 23.17 -2.24 24.39
N LYS A 178 22.52 -3.07 25.23
CA LYS A 178 21.19 -2.83 25.83
C LYS A 178 21.06 -1.64 26.82
N MET A 179 22.11 -0.83 26.98
CA MET A 179 22.15 0.34 27.87
C MET A 179 23.00 1.49 27.31
N ALA A 180 23.40 1.45 26.03
CA ALA A 180 24.12 2.56 25.45
C ALA A 180 23.19 3.78 25.37
N GLY A 181 23.64 4.93 25.87
CA GLY A 181 22.94 6.19 25.64
C GLY A 181 23.07 6.59 24.17
N ILE A 182 22.00 7.13 23.60
CA ILE A 182 21.99 7.75 22.27
C ILE A 182 22.19 9.25 22.46
N LYS A 183 23.19 9.83 21.79
CA LYS A 183 23.50 11.26 21.88
C LYS A 183 23.43 11.94 20.51
N GLN A 184 23.26 13.26 20.54
CA GLN A 184 23.39 14.09 19.34
C GLN A 184 24.79 13.91 18.72
N GLY A 185 24.86 13.87 17.39
CA GLY A 185 26.11 13.72 16.66
C GLY A 185 26.55 12.26 16.45
N GLU A 186 25.87 11.28 17.05
CA GLU A 186 26.21 9.88 16.91
C GLU A 186 25.67 9.27 15.61
N PHE A 187 26.40 8.28 15.09
CA PHE A 187 26.05 7.55 13.88
C PHE A 187 25.70 6.09 14.20
N PHE A 188 24.66 5.60 13.54
CA PHE A 188 24.12 4.26 13.69
C PHE A 188 23.85 3.64 12.32
N ILE A 189 23.75 2.31 12.29
CA ILE A 189 23.30 1.54 11.15
C ILE A 189 21.99 0.89 11.56
N VAL A 190 20.90 1.22 10.85
CA VAL A 190 19.54 0.73 11.10
C VAL A 190 18.94 0.28 9.76
N GLY A 191 18.52 -0.97 9.67
CA GLY A 191 18.00 -1.58 8.45
C GLY A 191 19.04 -1.60 7.32
N GLY A 192 20.33 -1.76 7.67
CA GLY A 192 21.44 -1.66 6.72
C GLY A 192 21.74 -0.24 6.21
N GLN A 193 21.07 0.78 6.76
CA GLN A 193 21.24 2.17 6.35
C GLN A 193 21.93 3.01 7.42
N MET A 194 22.82 3.92 7.02
CA MET A 194 23.46 4.86 7.94
C MET A 194 22.48 5.95 8.39
N ALA A 195 22.40 6.16 9.70
CA ALA A 195 21.55 7.12 10.38
C ALA A 195 22.38 8.02 11.30
N TYR A 196 22.13 9.33 11.25
CA TYR A 196 22.78 10.37 12.03
C TYR A 196 21.75 11.06 12.92
N ILE A 197 22.10 11.30 14.20
CA ILE A 197 21.21 12.04 15.10
C ILE A 197 21.57 13.52 15.07
N ASP A 198 20.74 14.28 14.36
CA ASP A 198 20.89 15.72 14.22
C ASP A 198 20.51 16.46 15.51
N LYS A 199 19.40 16.05 16.14
CA LYS A 199 18.90 16.70 17.35
C LYS A 199 18.24 15.71 18.31
N VAL A 200 18.55 15.86 19.59
CA VAL A 200 17.83 15.23 20.71
C VAL A 200 16.95 16.30 21.33
N GLY A 201 15.63 16.07 21.34
CA GLY A 201 14.65 16.94 21.96
C GLY A 201 14.63 16.82 23.49
N GLU A 202 13.69 17.53 24.11
CA GLU A 202 13.54 17.51 25.57
C GLU A 202 13.11 16.12 26.06
N GLU A 203 13.62 15.74 27.24
CA GLU A 203 13.21 14.52 27.93
C GLU A 203 11.81 14.71 28.54
N PHE A 204 10.89 13.82 28.20
CA PHE A 204 9.56 13.78 28.78
C PHE A 204 9.30 12.41 29.44
N GLU A 205 8.43 12.40 30.44
CA GLU A 205 7.97 11.16 31.07
C GLU A 205 6.73 10.63 30.35
N THR A 206 6.77 9.35 30.02
CA THR A 206 5.62 8.62 29.47
C THR A 206 4.67 8.18 30.58
N GLU A 207 3.47 7.74 30.23
CA GLU A 207 2.44 7.21 31.15
C GLU A 207 2.93 6.06 32.06
N TYR A 208 4.05 5.42 31.70
CA TYR A 208 4.68 4.35 32.47
C TYR A 208 5.87 4.84 33.33
N GLU A 209 5.96 6.14 33.64
CA GLU A 209 7.06 6.77 34.39
C GLU A 209 8.45 6.52 33.77
N ARG A 210 8.50 6.37 32.45
CA ARG A 210 9.75 6.18 31.71
C ARG A 210 10.09 7.45 30.95
N ARG A 211 11.33 7.88 31.10
CA ARG A 211 11.93 8.98 30.33
C ARG A 211 12.09 8.56 28.87
N ASP A 212 11.65 9.42 27.96
CA ASP A 212 11.84 9.30 26.51
C ASP A 212 12.14 10.68 25.91
N SER A 213 12.63 10.72 24.68
CA SER A 213 12.93 11.97 23.99
C SER A 213 12.65 11.84 22.51
N ARG A 214 12.30 12.96 21.88
CA ARG A 214 12.07 13.03 20.44
C ARG A 214 13.39 13.27 19.70
N LEU A 215 13.69 12.47 18.68
CA LEU A 215 14.93 12.49 17.93
C LEU A 215 14.67 12.88 16.48
N ARG A 216 15.43 13.85 15.97
CA ARG A 216 15.54 14.08 14.54
C ARG A 216 16.69 13.23 13.99
N VAL A 217 16.35 12.24 13.18
CA VAL A 217 17.30 11.30 12.59
C VAL A 217 17.37 11.51 11.10
N ILE A 218 18.58 11.69 10.58
CA ILE A 218 18.84 11.89 9.16
C ILE A 218 19.49 10.61 8.61
N TYR A 219 19.04 10.17 7.46
CA TYR A 219 19.53 8.98 6.79
C TYR A 219 20.38 9.34 5.58
N ASP A 220 21.34 8.47 5.26
CA ASP A 220 22.29 8.67 4.17
C ASP A 220 21.68 8.69 2.74
N ASN A 221 20.40 8.34 2.59
CA ASN A 221 19.65 8.44 1.33
C ASN A 221 18.92 9.79 1.18
N GLY A 222 19.20 10.77 2.02
CA GLY A 222 18.55 12.08 1.95
C GLY A 222 17.15 12.13 2.56
N THR A 223 16.80 11.16 3.40
CA THR A 223 15.54 11.19 4.16
C THR A 223 15.78 11.51 5.62
N GLU A 224 14.79 12.09 6.29
CA GLU A 224 14.79 12.30 7.73
C GLU A 224 13.53 11.67 8.35
N SER A 225 13.65 11.23 9.59
CA SER A 225 12.53 10.79 10.41
C SER A 225 12.58 11.44 11.78
N ASP A 226 11.40 11.66 12.32
CA ASP A 226 11.20 12.20 13.65
C ASP A 226 10.63 11.10 14.56
N ILE A 227 11.51 10.50 15.35
CA ILE A 227 11.24 9.26 16.09
C ILE A 227 11.50 9.40 17.57
N LEU A 228 10.89 8.54 18.36
CA LEU A 228 11.21 8.45 19.79
C LEU A 228 12.54 7.71 19.98
N LEU A 229 13.30 8.13 20.99
CA LEU A 229 14.57 7.52 21.37
C LEU A 229 14.37 6.03 21.64
N ARG A 230 13.32 5.65 22.37
CA ARG A 230 13.02 4.23 22.60
C ARG A 230 12.69 3.45 21.34
N SER A 231 12.02 4.07 20.36
CA SER A 231 11.74 3.43 19.07
C SER A 231 13.04 3.13 18.32
N LEU A 232 13.97 4.08 18.30
CA LEU A 232 15.29 3.87 17.70
C LEU A 232 16.07 2.74 18.40
N GLN A 233 16.05 2.71 19.74
CA GLN A 233 16.68 1.64 20.51
C GLN A 233 16.09 0.26 20.18
N ARG A 234 14.76 0.16 20.09
CA ARG A 234 14.09 -1.08 19.72
C ARG A 234 14.44 -1.52 18.30
N ALA A 235 14.48 -0.58 17.36
CA ALA A 235 14.88 -0.86 15.98
C ALA A 235 16.32 -1.40 15.91
N LEU A 236 17.27 -0.75 16.61
CA LEU A 236 18.66 -1.20 16.71
C LEU A 236 18.82 -2.57 17.39
N HIS A 237 17.90 -2.94 18.28
CA HIS A 237 17.92 -4.24 18.95
C HIS A 237 17.29 -5.36 18.12
N ARG A 238 16.21 -5.06 17.39
CA ARG A 238 15.49 -6.02 16.56
C ARG A 238 16.26 -6.33 15.27
N ASP A 239 16.95 -5.33 14.73
CA ASP A 239 17.75 -5.47 13.53
C ASP A 239 19.09 -6.19 13.81
N GLU A 240 19.36 -7.27 13.08
CA GLU A 240 20.65 -7.97 13.14
C GLU A 240 21.80 -7.10 12.60
N ALA A 241 21.49 -6.20 11.67
CA ALA A 241 22.44 -5.21 11.15
C ALA A 241 22.58 -3.98 12.05
N GLY A 242 21.83 -3.92 13.17
CA GLY A 242 21.84 -2.83 14.14
C GLY A 242 23.20 -2.60 14.77
N ARG A 243 23.90 -1.54 14.33
CA ARG A 243 25.26 -1.21 14.80
C ARG A 243 25.39 0.25 15.17
N ARG A 244 26.24 0.52 16.15
CA ARG A 244 26.74 1.86 16.48
C ARG A 244 28.09 2.05 15.81
N ILE A 245 28.28 3.19 15.15
CA ILE A 245 29.57 3.60 14.62
C ILE A 245 30.31 4.31 15.75
N THR A 246 31.51 3.83 16.08
CA THR A 246 32.30 4.45 17.15
C THR A 246 32.85 5.81 16.71
N ASP A 247 33.16 6.64 17.69
CA ASP A 247 34.01 7.80 17.47
C ASP A 247 35.35 7.36 16.90
N PRO A 248 36.03 8.23 16.12
CA PRO A 248 37.34 7.90 15.60
C PRO A 248 38.24 7.75 16.81
N VAL A 249 39.05 6.69 16.83
CA VAL A 249 40.02 6.52 17.91
C VAL A 249 41.02 7.67 17.75
N ALA A 250 40.85 8.73 18.54
CA ALA A 250 41.92 9.68 18.76
C ALA A 250 43.10 8.84 19.26
N GLY A 251 44.19 8.79 18.48
CA GLY A 251 45.42 8.14 18.90
C GLY A 251 45.83 8.61 20.30
N PRO A 252 46.67 7.85 21.02
CA PRO A 252 46.96 8.12 22.43
C PRO A 252 47.38 9.59 22.60
N LEU A 253 46.52 10.37 23.28
CA LEU A 253 46.71 11.80 23.52
C LEU A 253 47.63 12.08 24.72
N PHE A 254 48.27 11.02 25.22
CA PHE A 254 49.29 11.04 26.25
C PHE A 254 50.39 10.08 25.83
N THR A 255 51.35 10.57 25.06
CA THR A 255 52.72 10.13 25.26
C THR A 255 53.11 10.70 26.61
N GLU A 256 53.10 9.87 27.66
CA GLU A 256 53.92 10.14 28.84
C GLU A 256 55.32 10.41 28.29
N ALA A 257 55.78 11.66 28.43
CA ALA A 257 57.18 11.96 28.28
C ALA A 257 57.89 11.10 29.31
N ASP A 258 58.66 10.15 28.80
CA ASP A 258 59.68 9.44 29.56
C ASP A 258 60.59 10.52 30.15
N ASP A 259 60.35 10.85 31.43
CA ASP A 259 61.27 11.62 32.26
C ASP A 259 62.53 10.75 32.44
N GLY A 260 63.40 10.81 31.44
CA GLY A 260 64.76 10.34 31.56
C GLY A 260 65.57 11.30 32.41
N GLU A 261 65.70 11.02 33.71
CA GLU A 261 66.95 10.80 34.47
C GLU A 261 66.69 10.55 35.96
#